data_AF-Q4E1V7-F1
#
_entry.id   AF-Q4E1V7-F1
#
_cell.length_a   1.000
_cell.length_b   1.000
_cell.length_c   1.000
_cell.angle_alpha   90.00
_cell.angle_beta   90.00
_cell.angle_gamma   90.00
#
_symmetry.space_group_name_H-M   'P 1'
#
loop_
_entity.id
_entity.type
_entity.pdbx_description
1 polymer ?
#
loop_
_entity_poly.entity_id
_entity_poly.type
_entity_poly.pdbx_seq_one_letter_code
_entity_poly.pdbx_strand_id
1 'polypeptide(L)'
;MDTEDGEFMVCGSGGTVEDAQLDDLVGVIEDFMAHFDPDAVFRRLPPFSSVASDHERHRLYREAVLQTEADLDAYVLEHCGSIASLKDATSLILDRSDEIAEEVRDFINEGCFNYTTFVELWKQNKK
;
A
#
# COMPACT_ATOMS: atom_id res chain seq x y z
N MET A 1 -38.92 39.86 25.00
CA MET A 1 -39.22 38.41 25.02
C MET A 1 -38.03 37.85 24.28
N ASP A 2 -36.95 37.68 25.02
CA ASP A 2 -35.61 37.47 24.49
C ASP A 2 -35.03 36.33 25.29
N THR A 3 -35.10 35.14 24.71
CA THR A 3 -34.22 34.04 25.03
C THR A 3 -33.72 33.53 23.68
N GLU A 4 -32.70 34.23 23.19
CA GLU A 4 -31.63 33.61 22.41
C GLU A 4 -31.14 32.38 23.17
N ASP A 5 -31.10 31.24 22.48
CA ASP A 5 -29.89 30.43 22.38
C ASP A 5 -30.26 29.28 21.44
N GLY A 6 -30.20 29.59 20.15
CA GLY A 6 -30.22 28.57 19.12
C GLY A 6 -28.92 27.79 19.24
N GLU A 7 -28.98 26.66 19.94
CA GLU A 7 -27.92 25.67 20.02
C GLU A 7 -27.42 25.35 18.61
N PHE A 8 -26.28 25.92 18.26
CA PHE A 8 -25.58 25.64 17.02
C PHE A 8 -24.95 24.25 17.17
N MET A 9 -25.75 23.20 16.93
CA MET A 9 -25.21 21.86 16.71
C MET A 9 -24.44 21.90 15.39
N VAL A 10 -23.16 22.24 15.49
CA VAL A 10 -22.18 21.89 14.46
C VAL A 10 -22.00 20.38 14.57
N CYS A 11 -22.96 19.63 14.01
CA CYS A 11 -22.68 18.30 13.50
C CYS A 11 -21.73 18.51 12.33
N GLY A 12 -20.44 18.74 12.62
CA GLY A 12 -19.40 18.57 11.62
C GLY A 12 -19.69 17.21 11.01
N SER A 13 -20.00 17.21 9.71
CA SER A 13 -20.37 16.05 8.92
C SER A 13 -19.55 14.86 9.37
N GLY A 14 -20.13 14.03 10.24
CA GLY A 14 -19.48 12.84 10.73
C GLY A 14 -19.20 12.01 9.49
N GLY A 15 -17.95 11.60 9.32
CA GLY A 15 -17.57 10.75 8.20
C GLY A 15 -18.58 9.62 8.05
N THR A 16 -18.94 9.33 6.81
CA THR A 16 -19.75 8.17 6.48
C THR A 16 -19.05 6.90 6.98
N VAL A 17 -19.79 5.78 7.06
CA VAL A 17 -19.16 4.49 7.36
C VAL A 17 -18.05 4.17 6.35
N GLU A 18 -18.23 4.57 5.10
CA GLU A 18 -17.24 4.39 4.03
C GLU A 18 -16.00 5.28 4.24
N ASP A 19 -16.15 6.48 4.82
CA ASP A 19 -15.00 7.32 5.19
C ASP A 19 -14.14 6.62 6.25
N ALA A 20 -14.78 6.09 7.29
CA ALA A 20 -14.07 5.35 8.33
C ALA A 20 -13.40 4.06 7.80
N GLN A 21 -14.02 3.39 6.83
CA GLN A 21 -13.43 2.22 6.17
C GLN A 21 -12.23 2.59 5.30
N LEU A 22 -12.31 3.69 4.56
CA LEU A 22 -11.21 4.16 3.73
C LEU A 22 -10.04 4.59 4.60
N ASP A 23 -10.30 5.36 5.66
CA ASP A 23 -9.27 5.83 6.60
C ASP A 23 -8.55 4.65 7.28
N ASP A 24 -9.29 3.62 7.72
CA ASP A 24 -8.70 2.41 8.31
C ASP A 24 -7.87 1.63 7.29
N LEU A 25 -8.38 1.43 6.07
CA LEU A 25 -7.66 0.74 5.00
C LEU A 25 -6.38 1.47 4.60
N VAL A 26 -6.44 2.78 4.37
CA VAL A 26 -5.28 3.61 4.03
C VAL A 26 -4.28 3.58 5.19
N GLY A 27 -4.73 3.73 6.43
CA GLY A 27 -3.87 3.67 7.61
C GLY A 27 -3.12 2.33 7.72
N VAL A 28 -3.77 1.20 7.43
CA VAL A 28 -3.13 -0.13 7.41
C VAL A 28 -2.10 -0.24 6.27
N ILE A 29 -2.38 0.32 5.09
CA ILE A 29 -1.44 0.31 3.96
C ILE A 29 -0.22 1.19 4.28
N GLU A 30 -0.43 2.37 4.85
CA GLU A 30 0.64 3.26 5.30
C GLU A 30 1.51 2.59 6.37
N ASP A 31 0.89 1.86 7.30
CA ASP A 31 1.61 1.10 8.32
C ASP A 31 2.46 -0.02 7.71
N PHE A 32 1.94 -0.74 6.70
CA PHE A 32 2.72 -1.70 5.92
C PHE A 32 3.91 -1.02 5.22
N MET A 33 3.68 0.12 4.57
CA MET A 33 4.73 0.89 3.89
C MET A 33 5.81 1.37 4.86
N ALA A 34 5.43 1.81 6.06
CA ALA A 34 6.37 2.26 7.10
C ALA A 34 7.26 1.12 7.63
N HIS A 35 6.74 -0.10 7.66
CA HIS A 35 7.46 -1.29 8.12
C HIS A 35 8.09 -2.11 7.00
N PHE A 36 7.87 -1.73 5.74
CA PHE A 36 8.41 -2.43 4.59
C PHE A 36 9.94 -2.31 4.56
N ASP A 37 10.62 -3.46 4.48
CA ASP A 37 12.07 -3.55 4.41
C ASP A 37 12.51 -3.98 2.99
N PRO A 38 12.94 -3.03 2.13
CA PRO A 38 13.53 -3.34 0.83
C PRO A 38 14.67 -4.35 0.90
N ASP A 39 15.51 -4.29 1.94
CA ASP A 39 16.63 -5.20 2.09
C ASP A 39 16.16 -6.63 2.36
N ALA A 40 15.00 -6.84 2.98
CA ALA A 40 14.40 -8.17 3.11
C ALA A 40 14.07 -8.80 1.76
N VAL A 41 13.61 -8.00 0.78
CA VAL A 41 13.33 -8.46 -0.58
C VAL A 41 14.63 -8.91 -1.26
N PHE A 42 15.67 -8.06 -1.25
CA PHE A 42 16.95 -8.39 -1.89
C PHE A 42 17.68 -9.56 -1.23
N ARG A 43 17.49 -9.78 0.08
CA ARG A 43 18.04 -10.94 0.80
C ARG A 43 17.52 -12.29 0.30
N ARG A 44 16.37 -12.32 -0.38
CA ARG A 44 15.77 -13.54 -0.97
C ARG A 44 16.25 -13.81 -2.40
N LEU A 45 16.91 -12.83 -3.03
CA LEU A 45 17.37 -12.94 -4.41
C LEU A 45 18.79 -13.50 -4.49
N PRO A 46 19.14 -14.17 -5.61
CA PRO A 46 20.53 -14.48 -5.90
C PRO A 46 21.35 -13.19 -6.07
N PRO A 47 22.69 -13.24 -5.95
CA PRO A 47 23.56 -12.12 -6.28
C PRO A 47 23.30 -11.61 -7.70
N PHE A 48 23.23 -10.29 -7.90
CA PHE A 48 22.98 -9.71 -9.23
C PHE A 48 23.94 -10.22 -10.31
N SER A 49 25.21 -10.42 -9.94
CA SER A 49 26.27 -10.91 -10.82
C SER A 49 26.08 -12.36 -11.27
N SER A 50 25.33 -13.18 -10.52
CA SER A 50 25.05 -14.57 -10.88
C SER A 50 23.92 -14.73 -11.90
N VAL A 51 23.09 -13.70 -12.09
CA VAL A 51 21.98 -13.71 -13.04
C VAL A 51 22.43 -12.99 -14.31
N ALA A 52 22.78 -13.75 -15.36
CA ALA A 52 23.37 -13.20 -16.57
C ALA A 52 22.34 -12.61 -17.55
N SER A 53 21.11 -13.13 -17.54
CA SER A 53 20.07 -12.76 -18.50
C SER A 53 19.18 -11.64 -17.96
N ASP A 54 18.95 -10.60 -18.77
CA ASP A 54 18.01 -9.52 -18.44
C ASP A 54 16.57 -10.04 -18.29
N HIS A 55 16.17 -11.03 -19.11
CA HIS A 55 14.87 -11.67 -18.98
C HIS A 55 14.71 -12.39 -17.63
N GLU A 56 15.78 -13.02 -17.13
CA GLU A 56 15.76 -13.68 -15.82
C GLU A 56 15.69 -12.67 -14.68
N ARG A 57 16.42 -11.54 -14.79
CA ARG A 57 16.32 -10.43 -13.84
C ARG A 57 14.92 -9.82 -13.80
N HIS A 58 14.32 -9.59 -14.97
CA HIS A 58 12.95 -9.08 -15.06
C HIS A 58 11.93 -10.08 -14.49
N ARG A 59 12.14 -11.37 -14.70
CA ARG A 59 11.30 -12.40 -14.06
C ARG A 59 11.40 -12.34 -12.53
N LEU A 60 12.61 -12.31 -11.98
CA LEU A 60 12.83 -12.21 -10.53
C LEU A 60 12.23 -10.93 -9.93
N TYR A 61 12.31 -9.81 -10.67
CA TYR A 61 11.62 -8.58 -10.33
C TYR A 61 10.11 -8.77 -10.21
N ARG A 62 9.47 -9.36 -11.24
CA ARG A 62 8.02 -9.60 -11.22
C ARG A 62 7.63 -10.54 -10.08
N GLU A 63 8.44 -11.56 -9.80
CA GLU A 63 8.23 -12.46 -8.66
C GLU A 63 8.34 -11.72 -7.32
N ALA A 64 9.29 -10.80 -7.17
CA ALA A 64 9.43 -9.98 -5.96
C ALA A 64 8.26 -9.00 -5.75
N VAL A 65 7.76 -8.39 -6.83
CA VAL A 65 6.57 -7.51 -6.78
C VAL A 65 5.35 -8.32 -6.37
N LEU A 66 5.07 -9.44 -7.04
CA LEU A 66 3.94 -10.32 -6.71
C LEU A 66 3.99 -10.83 -5.27
N GLN A 67 5.18 -11.14 -4.76
CA GLN A 67 5.32 -11.53 -3.36
C GLN A 67 5.02 -10.36 -2.41
N THR A 68 5.44 -9.15 -2.75
CA THR A 68 5.14 -7.96 -1.94
C THR A 68 3.65 -7.64 -1.94
N GLU A 69 2.98 -7.76 -3.09
CA GLU A 69 1.52 -7.63 -3.20
C GLU A 69 0.81 -8.66 -2.33
N ALA A 70 1.25 -9.92 -2.37
CA ALA A 70 0.69 -10.98 -1.51
C ALA A 70 0.92 -10.72 -0.02
N ASP A 71 2.09 -10.18 0.35
CA ASP A 71 2.41 -9.81 1.73
C ASP A 71 1.51 -8.63 2.19
N LEU A 72 1.26 -7.64 1.32
CA LEU A 72 0.32 -6.54 1.59
C LEU A 72 -1.12 -7.03 1.73
N ASP A 73 -1.59 -7.88 0.81
CA ASP A 73 -2.94 -8.46 0.85
C ASP A 73 -3.18 -9.22 2.16
N ALA A 74 -2.20 -10.02 2.58
CA ALA A 74 -2.25 -10.73 3.85
C ALA A 74 -2.29 -9.75 5.03
N TYR A 75 -1.46 -8.70 4.98
CA TYR A 75 -1.40 -7.68 6.02
C TYR A 75 -2.73 -6.91 6.16
N VAL A 76 -3.33 -6.50 5.05
CA VAL A 76 -4.64 -5.84 5.03
C VAL A 76 -5.71 -6.74 5.64
N LEU A 77 -5.77 -8.02 5.26
CA LEU A 77 -6.76 -8.95 5.82
C LEU A 77 -6.55 -9.22 7.32
N GLU A 78 -5.32 -9.17 7.80
CA GLU A 78 -4.99 -9.37 9.22
C GLU A 78 -5.29 -8.13 10.07
N HIS A 79 -5.05 -6.93 9.54
CA HIS A 79 -5.05 -5.69 10.32
C HIS A 79 -6.24 -4.77 10.04
N CYS A 80 -6.90 -4.87 8.88
CA CYS A 80 -8.03 -4.02 8.53
C CYS A 80 -9.36 -4.71 8.86
N GLY A 81 -9.82 -4.53 10.10
CA GLY A 81 -11.07 -5.15 10.57
C GLY A 81 -12.34 -4.55 9.97
N SER A 82 -12.24 -3.38 9.33
CA SER A 82 -13.38 -2.68 8.73
C SER A 82 -13.77 -3.17 7.33
N ILE A 83 -12.90 -3.97 6.70
CA ILE A 83 -13.08 -4.50 5.34
C ILE A 83 -13.36 -6.01 5.40
N ALA A 84 -14.40 -6.46 4.70
CA ALA A 84 -14.81 -7.87 4.73
C ALA A 84 -13.98 -8.76 3.77
N SER A 85 -13.42 -8.18 2.72
CA SER A 85 -12.63 -8.90 1.72
C SER A 85 -11.70 -7.98 0.92
N LEU A 86 -10.65 -8.54 0.32
CA LEU A 86 -9.77 -7.79 -0.58
C LEU A 86 -10.52 -7.17 -1.77
N LYS A 87 -11.61 -7.81 -2.22
CA LYS A 87 -12.44 -7.24 -3.28
C LYS A 87 -13.10 -5.93 -2.84
N ASP A 88 -13.53 -5.87 -1.60
CA ASP A 88 -14.14 -4.65 -1.03
C ASP A 88 -13.05 -3.57 -0.84
N ALA A 89 -11.84 -3.96 -0.39
CA ALA A 89 -10.69 -3.05 -0.33
C ALA A 89 -10.37 -2.43 -1.69
N THR A 90 -10.22 -3.26 -2.73
CA THR A 90 -9.93 -2.80 -4.09
C THR A 90 -11.03 -1.90 -4.62
N SER A 91 -12.29 -2.24 -4.40
CA SER A 91 -13.41 -1.42 -4.87
C SER A 91 -13.40 -0.05 -4.18
N LEU A 92 -13.20 -0.03 -2.86
CA LEU A 92 -13.14 1.21 -2.08
C LEU A 92 -11.98 2.12 -2.52
N ILE A 93 -10.79 1.54 -2.75
CA ILE A 93 -9.62 2.28 -3.24
C ILE A 93 -9.86 2.84 -4.65
N LEU A 94 -10.45 2.06 -5.55
CA LEU A 94 -10.70 2.50 -6.93
C LEU A 94 -11.74 3.62 -6.99
N ASP A 95 -12.84 3.48 -6.25
CA ASP A 95 -13.96 4.43 -6.27
C ASP A 95 -13.57 5.78 -5.65
N ARG A 96 -12.56 5.81 -4.77
CA ARG A 96 -12.15 6.98 -4.00
C ARG A 96 -10.65 7.29 -4.12
N SER A 97 -10.05 6.88 -5.23
CA SER A 97 -8.60 7.00 -5.42
C SER A 97 -8.10 8.44 -5.30
N ASP A 98 -8.88 9.43 -5.69
CA ASP A 98 -8.52 10.86 -5.61
C ASP A 98 -8.35 11.38 -4.18
N GLU A 99 -8.93 10.70 -3.19
CA GLU A 99 -8.83 11.03 -1.76
C GLU A 99 -7.59 10.43 -1.08
N ILE A 100 -6.92 9.49 -1.74
CA ILE A 100 -5.74 8.80 -1.22
C ILE A 100 -4.48 9.60 -1.58
N ALA A 101 -3.53 9.66 -0.64
CA ALA A 101 -2.22 10.27 -0.86
C ALA A 101 -1.53 9.64 -2.09
N GLU A 102 -0.81 10.46 -2.85
CA GLU A 102 -0.15 10.02 -4.09
C GLU A 102 0.84 8.88 -3.84
N GLU A 103 1.59 8.93 -2.73
CA GLU A 103 2.56 7.91 -2.39
C GLU A 103 1.91 6.54 -2.13
N VAL A 104 0.73 6.53 -1.49
CA VAL A 104 -0.02 5.29 -1.21
C VAL A 104 -0.60 4.73 -2.50
N ARG A 105 -1.15 5.59 -3.36
CA ARG A 105 -1.64 5.16 -4.70
C ARG A 105 -0.53 4.58 -5.55
N ASP A 106 0.62 5.23 -5.60
CA ASP A 106 1.76 4.77 -6.38
C ASP A 106 2.24 3.41 -5.89
N PHE A 107 2.29 3.22 -4.57
CA PHE A 107 2.63 1.94 -3.96
C PHE A 107 1.65 0.83 -4.37
N ILE A 108 0.34 1.10 -4.37
CA ILE A 108 -0.69 0.13 -4.74
C ILE A 108 -0.65 -0.20 -6.25
N ASN A 109 -0.43 0.81 -7.10
CA ASN A 109 -0.52 0.65 -8.55
C ASN A 109 0.77 0.19 -9.23
N GLU A 110 1.91 0.73 -8.81
CA GLU A 110 3.23 0.47 -9.41
C GLU A 110 4.06 -0.51 -8.58
N GLY A 111 3.66 -0.76 -7.33
CA GLY A 111 4.38 -1.58 -6.38
C GLY A 111 5.48 -0.80 -5.65
N CYS A 112 6.32 -1.53 -4.92
CA CYS A 112 7.36 -0.95 -4.07
C CYS A 112 8.54 -0.34 -4.84
N PHE A 113 8.85 -0.85 -6.04
CA PHE A 113 9.93 -0.33 -6.88
C PHE A 113 9.59 -0.53 -8.35
N ASN A 114 9.89 0.44 -9.21
CA ASN A 114 9.98 0.17 -10.64
C ASN A 114 11.22 -0.69 -10.97
N TYR A 115 11.24 -1.34 -12.13
CA TYR A 115 12.33 -2.25 -12.53
C TYR A 115 13.71 -1.59 -12.49
N THR A 116 13.84 -0.33 -12.90
CA THR A 116 15.12 0.38 -12.91
C THR A 116 15.65 0.57 -11.49
N THR A 117 14.79 1.06 -10.57
CA THR A 117 15.14 1.20 -9.15
C THR A 117 15.48 -0.14 -8.52
N PHE A 118 14.68 -1.18 -8.80
CA PHE A 118 14.92 -2.53 -8.32
C PHE A 118 16.31 -3.05 -8.73
N VAL A 119 16.68 -2.91 -10.00
CA VAL A 119 17.99 -3.35 -10.51
C VAL A 119 19.13 -2.58 -9.86
N GLU A 120 19.00 -1.26 -9.68
CA GLU A 120 20.06 -0.45 -9.06
C GLU A 120 20.24 -0.79 -7.57
N LEU A 121 19.15 -0.98 -6.82
CA LEU A 121 19.21 -1.41 -5.43
C LEU A 121 19.77 -2.83 -5.30
N TRP A 122 19.36 -3.75 -6.17
CA TRP A 122 19.85 -5.12 -6.17
C TRP A 122 21.36 -5.21 -6.45
N LYS A 123 21.90 -4.38 -7.36
CA LYS A 123 23.35 -4.28 -7.59
C LYS A 123 24.12 -3.79 -6.36
N GLN A 124 23.50 -2.92 -5.55
CA GLN A 124 24.11 -2.38 -4.33
C GLN A 124 24.06 -3.37 -3.16
N ASN A 125 23.10 -4.29 -3.17
CA ASN A 125 23.00 -5.36 -2.19
C ASN A 125 24.05 -6.46 -2.48
N LYS A 126 25.31 -6.18 -2.12
CA LYS A 126 26.52 -6.99 -2.45
C LYS A 126 26.64 -8.33 -1.70
N LYS A 127 25.58 -9.10 -1.57
CA LYS A 127 25.74 -10.54 -1.28
C LYS A 127 26.22 -11.25 -2.54
#